data_AF-A0A1V5EC79-F1
#
_entry.id   AF-A0A1V5EC79-F1
#
_cell.length_a   1.000
_cell.length_b   1.000
_cell.length_c   1.000
_cell.angle_alpha   90.00
_cell.angle_beta   90.00
_cell.angle_gamma   90.00
#
_symmetry.space_group_name_H-M   'P 1'
#
loop_
_entity.id
_entity.type
_entity.pdbx_description
1 polymer ?
#
loop_
_entity_poly.entity_id
_entity_poly.type
_entity_poly.pdbx_seq_one_letter_code
_entity_poly.pdbx_strand_id
1 'polypeptide(L)'
;MPKLRGDAIDAEFARIFVELLNRKGTENQYDIKKELRIAMDQHAGVYRTAKSMSEGLATVQNLKQRYQRISIQDKGQVYNTNLINALEVDNLLNLAEALLTAALAREESRGAHARTDFPTRDDEKWLKHTLVTYSQDGPKLSYKPVAITKWKPVERKY
;
A
#
# COMPACT_ATOMS: atom_id res chain seq x y z
N MET A 1 5.45 29.46 4.46
CA MET A 1 5.07 28.18 3.82
C MET A 1 6.16 27.79 2.83
N PRO A 2 6.52 26.50 2.71
CA PRO A 2 7.41 26.07 1.63
C PRO A 2 6.81 26.47 0.29
N LYS A 3 7.58 27.11 -0.60
CA LYS A 3 7.12 27.39 -1.96
C LYS A 3 6.99 26.05 -2.70
N LEU A 4 5.80 25.76 -3.20
CA LEU A 4 5.61 24.60 -4.07
C LEU A 4 6.39 24.81 -5.37
N ARG A 5 7.01 23.74 -5.86
CA ARG A 5 7.82 23.73 -7.07
C ARG A 5 6.88 23.74 -8.28
N GLY A 6 6.91 24.81 -9.09
CA GLY A 6 5.94 25.01 -10.19
C GLY A 6 5.97 23.88 -11.23
N ASP A 7 7.16 23.39 -11.56
CA ASP A 7 7.40 22.22 -12.42
C ASP A 7 6.66 20.96 -11.96
N ALA A 8 6.63 20.70 -10.65
CA ALA A 8 5.94 19.56 -10.08
C ALA A 8 4.42 19.69 -10.14
N ILE A 9 3.89 20.92 -10.02
CA ILE A 9 2.45 21.18 -10.15
C ILE A 9 1.99 20.91 -11.57
N ASP A 10 2.71 21.43 -12.56
CA ASP A 10 2.36 21.27 -13.97
C ASP A 10 2.42 19.80 -14.40
N ALA A 11 3.43 19.06 -13.94
CA ALA A 11 3.54 17.62 -14.18
C ALA A 11 2.36 16.84 -13.59
N GLU A 12 1.95 17.14 -12.36
CA GLU A 12 0.82 16.46 -11.72
C GLU A 12 -0.52 16.83 -12.38
N PHE A 13 -0.67 18.09 -12.80
CA PHE A 13 -1.84 18.51 -13.57
C PHE A 13 -1.95 17.73 -14.88
N ALA A 14 -0.84 17.57 -15.63
CA ALA A 14 -0.80 16.77 -16.84
C ALA A 14 -1.17 15.30 -16.58
N ARG A 15 -0.56 14.69 -15.55
CA ARG A 15 -0.85 13.29 -15.16
C ARG A 15 -2.33 13.07 -14.88
N ILE A 16 -2.98 14.00 -14.17
CA ILE A 16 -4.38 13.84 -13.77
C ILE A 16 -5.34 14.20 -14.92
N PHE A 17 -5.24 15.40 -15.47
CA PHE A 17 -6.26 15.95 -16.36
C PHE A 17 -6.01 15.66 -17.83
N VAL A 18 -4.76 15.45 -18.24
CA VAL A 18 -4.43 15.10 -19.63
C VAL A 18 -4.38 13.58 -19.78
N GLU A 19 -3.67 12.87 -18.90
CA GLU A 19 -3.47 11.43 -19.03
C GLU A 19 -4.60 10.61 -18.40
N LEU A 20 -4.78 10.68 -17.07
CA LEU A 20 -5.72 9.82 -16.34
C LEU A 20 -7.17 10.07 -16.76
N LEU A 21 -7.60 11.34 -16.83
CA LEU A 21 -8.97 11.70 -17.19
C LEU A 21 -9.32 11.28 -18.62
N ASN A 22 -8.38 11.33 -19.57
CA ASN A 22 -8.62 10.95 -20.97
C ASN A 22 -8.19 9.53 -21.32
N ARG A 23 -7.69 8.76 -20.36
CA ARG A 23 -7.29 7.37 -20.54
C ARG A 23 -8.42 6.56 -21.15
N LYS A 24 -8.09 5.80 -22.19
CA LYS A 24 -9.00 4.87 -22.87
C LYS A 24 -8.63 3.45 -22.48
N GLY A 25 -9.61 2.73 -21.97
CA GLY A 25 -9.43 1.37 -21.49
C GLY A 25 -10.77 0.73 -21.19
N THR A 26 -10.73 -0.52 -20.73
CA THR A 26 -11.92 -1.35 -20.51
C THR A 26 -12.17 -1.65 -19.03
N GLU A 27 -11.23 -1.30 -18.16
CA GLU A 27 -11.33 -1.59 -16.72
C GLU A 27 -12.07 -0.48 -15.98
N ASN A 28 -12.74 -0.85 -14.89
CA ASN A 28 -13.46 0.05 -14.02
C ASN A 28 -12.74 0.16 -12.67
N GLN A 29 -12.46 1.39 -12.23
CA GLN A 29 -11.81 1.66 -10.96
C GLN A 29 -12.59 1.12 -9.75
N TYR A 30 -13.92 1.06 -9.79
CA TYR A 30 -14.73 0.56 -8.68
C TYR A 30 -14.60 -0.96 -8.52
N ASP A 31 -14.51 -1.70 -9.62
CA ASP A 31 -14.31 -3.14 -9.60
C ASP A 31 -12.92 -3.48 -9.06
N ILE A 32 -11.89 -2.76 -9.53
CA ILE A 32 -10.53 -2.87 -8.98
C ILE A 32 -10.50 -2.57 -7.48
N LYS A 33 -11.19 -1.52 -7.02
CA LYS A 33 -11.31 -1.17 -5.59
C LYS A 33 -11.94 -2.31 -4.78
N LYS A 34 -12.99 -2.94 -5.33
CA LYS A 34 -13.69 -4.06 -4.70
C LYS A 34 -12.80 -5.31 -4.62
N GLU A 35 -12.14 -5.66 -5.71
CA GLU A 35 -11.20 -6.80 -5.76
C GLU A 35 -10.02 -6.58 -4.80
N LEU A 36 -9.45 -5.37 -4.76
CA LEU A 36 -8.39 -5.01 -3.82
C LEU A 36 -8.84 -5.20 -2.36
N ARG A 37 -10.06 -4.77 -2.03
CA ARG A 37 -10.61 -4.94 -0.67
C ARG A 37 -10.69 -6.42 -0.30
N ILE A 38 -11.20 -7.26 -1.20
CA ILE A 38 -11.33 -8.71 -0.96
C ILE A 38 -9.95 -9.34 -0.78
N ALA A 39 -8.99 -8.99 -1.65
CA ALA A 39 -7.62 -9.51 -1.56
C ALA A 39 -6.95 -9.13 -0.24
N MET A 40 -7.08 -7.88 0.21
CA MET A 40 -6.48 -7.43 1.47
C MET A 40 -7.15 -8.05 2.70
N ASP A 41 -8.46 -8.28 2.67
CA ASP A 41 -9.16 -8.98 3.74
C ASP A 41 -8.67 -10.44 3.89
N GLN A 42 -8.53 -11.14 2.76
CA GLN A 42 -8.08 -12.54 2.71
C GLN A 42 -6.60 -12.71 3.06
N HIS A 43 -5.73 -11.83 2.55
CA HIS A 43 -4.29 -12.02 2.60
C HIS A 43 -3.55 -11.15 3.63
N ALA A 44 -4.20 -10.09 4.13
CA ALA A 44 -3.63 -9.18 5.13
C ALA A 44 -4.49 -9.05 6.40
N GLY A 45 -5.39 -10.00 6.65
CA GLY A 45 -6.23 -10.10 7.85
C GLY A 45 -5.45 -10.29 9.16
N VAL A 46 -6.13 -10.70 10.23
CA VAL A 46 -5.54 -10.81 11.59
C VAL A 46 -4.36 -11.79 11.61
N TYR A 47 -4.57 -13.00 11.10
CA TYR A 47 -3.55 -14.04 10.99
C TYR A 47 -2.96 -14.06 9.59
N ARG A 48 -1.63 -14.13 9.51
CA ARG A 48 -0.89 -14.07 8.25
C ARG A 48 0.12 -15.20 8.16
N THR A 49 0.45 -15.59 6.94
CA THR A 49 1.55 -16.51 6.61
C THR A 49 2.34 -15.95 5.42
N ALA A 50 3.59 -16.37 5.25
CA ALA A 50 4.41 -16.00 4.09
C ALA A 50 3.66 -16.30 2.78
N LYS A 51 3.05 -17.49 2.70
CA LYS A 51 2.31 -17.94 1.53
C LYS A 51 1.13 -17.01 1.22
N SER A 52 0.24 -16.79 2.19
CA SER A 52 -0.95 -15.96 1.97
C SER A 52 -0.59 -14.52 1.60
N MET A 53 0.40 -13.92 2.26
CA MET A 53 0.84 -12.56 1.93
C MET A 53 1.49 -12.46 0.55
N SER A 54 2.22 -13.49 0.11
CA SER A 54 2.82 -13.54 -1.23
C SER A 54 1.76 -13.65 -2.33
N GLU A 55 0.71 -14.45 -2.11
CA GLU A 55 -0.45 -14.54 -3.00
C GLU A 55 -1.20 -13.19 -3.09
N GLY A 56 -1.38 -12.52 -1.94
CA GLY A 56 -1.93 -11.17 -1.89
C GLY A 56 -1.09 -10.16 -2.67
N LEU A 57 0.24 -10.24 -2.57
CA LEU A 57 1.15 -9.33 -3.28
C LEU A 57 1.04 -9.52 -4.79
N ALA A 58 1.02 -10.77 -5.27
CA ALA A 58 0.81 -11.09 -6.68
C ALA A 58 -0.54 -10.55 -7.20
N THR A 59 -1.59 -10.68 -6.39
CA THR A 59 -2.92 -10.13 -6.70
C THR A 59 -2.88 -8.61 -6.82
N VAL A 60 -2.26 -7.91 -5.86
CA VAL A 60 -2.11 -6.44 -5.92
C VAL A 60 -1.33 -6.00 -7.15
N GLN A 61 -0.24 -6.70 -7.50
CA GLN A 61 0.54 -6.40 -8.71
C GLN A 61 -0.29 -6.56 -9.98
N ASN A 62 -1.11 -7.61 -10.07
CA ASN A 62 -2.04 -7.79 -11.19
C ASN A 62 -3.07 -6.64 -11.26
N LEU A 63 -3.66 -6.26 -10.13
CA LEU A 63 -4.62 -5.15 -10.06
C LEU A 63 -3.99 -3.82 -10.47
N LYS A 64 -2.71 -3.59 -10.13
CA LYS A 64 -1.96 -2.42 -10.60
C LYS A 64 -1.76 -2.38 -12.10
N GLN A 65 -1.46 -3.53 -12.71
CA GLN A 65 -1.38 -3.63 -14.18
C GLN A 65 -2.74 -3.36 -14.83
N ARG A 66 -3.81 -3.92 -14.26
CA ARG A 66 -5.19 -3.66 -14.73
C ARG A 66 -5.58 -2.19 -14.58
N TYR A 67 -5.18 -1.55 -13.48
CA TYR A 67 -5.44 -0.13 -13.24
C TYR A 67 -4.88 0.79 -14.33
N GLN A 68 -3.76 0.41 -14.96
CA GLN A 68 -3.23 1.18 -16.11
C GLN A 68 -4.18 1.21 -17.32
N ARG A 69 -5.21 0.35 -17.35
CA ARG A 69 -6.21 0.25 -18.41
C ARG A 69 -7.60 0.69 -17.96
N ILE A 70 -7.71 1.48 -16.89
CA ILE A 70 -9.01 2.04 -16.48
C ILE A 70 -9.49 3.11 -17.46
N SER A 71 -10.80 3.31 -17.52
CA SER A 71 -11.41 4.44 -18.21
C SER A 71 -12.42 5.15 -17.30
N ILE A 72 -12.17 6.42 -17.03
CA ILE A 72 -13.09 7.29 -16.29
C ILE A 72 -14.22 7.71 -17.22
N GLN A 73 -15.47 7.41 -16.90
CA GLN A 73 -16.61 7.73 -17.77
C GLN A 73 -16.93 9.23 -17.79
N ASP A 74 -17.02 9.86 -16.61
CA ASP A 74 -17.24 11.29 -16.47
C ASP A 74 -15.95 12.08 -16.76
N LYS A 75 -15.98 12.94 -17.77
CA LYS A 75 -14.85 13.79 -18.18
C LYS A 75 -14.91 15.21 -17.58
N GLY A 76 -15.91 15.52 -16.76
CA GLY A 76 -16.01 16.79 -16.05
C GLY A 76 -14.86 16.96 -15.05
N GLN A 77 -14.44 18.19 -14.80
CA GLN A 77 -13.39 18.48 -13.81
C GLN A 77 -13.96 18.91 -12.46
N VAL A 78 -15.21 19.36 -12.44
CA VAL A 78 -15.86 19.94 -11.26
C VAL A 78 -16.66 18.86 -10.55
N TYR A 79 -16.37 18.63 -9.27
CA TYR A 79 -17.03 17.62 -8.42
C TYR A 79 -17.06 16.19 -9.02
N ASN A 80 -16.04 15.81 -9.79
CA ASN A 80 -15.97 14.51 -10.44
C ASN A 80 -15.58 13.40 -9.45
N THR A 81 -16.58 12.70 -8.93
CA THR A 81 -16.42 11.58 -8.01
C THR A 81 -15.73 10.37 -8.65
N ASN A 82 -15.85 10.17 -9.97
CA ASN A 82 -15.15 9.11 -10.67
C ASN A 82 -13.64 9.34 -10.69
N LEU A 83 -13.21 10.58 -10.96
CA LEU A 83 -11.80 10.96 -10.92
C LEU A 83 -11.22 10.83 -9.52
N ILE A 84 -11.95 11.28 -8.49
CA ILE A 84 -11.52 11.13 -7.10
C ILE A 84 -11.33 9.65 -6.75
N ASN A 85 -12.30 8.79 -7.08
CA ASN A 85 -12.18 7.36 -6.82
C ASN A 85 -11.02 6.72 -7.59
N ALA A 86 -10.77 7.14 -8.84
CA ALA A 86 -9.62 6.64 -9.60
C ALA A 86 -8.30 6.97 -8.88
N LEU A 87 -8.13 8.20 -8.41
CA LEU A 87 -6.93 8.63 -7.67
C LEU A 87 -6.80 7.90 -6.32
N GLU A 88 -7.91 7.70 -5.61
CA GLU A 88 -7.90 6.92 -4.36
C GLU A 88 -7.47 5.48 -4.61
N VAL A 89 -7.94 4.84 -5.68
CA VAL A 89 -7.58 3.45 -6.00
C VAL A 89 -6.09 3.33 -6.31
N ASP A 90 -5.51 4.27 -7.07
CA ASP A 90 -4.07 4.32 -7.33
C ASP A 90 -3.27 4.34 -6.01
N ASN A 91 -3.66 5.22 -5.09
CA ASN A 91 -3.03 5.35 -3.77
C ASN A 91 -3.21 4.08 -2.92
N LEU A 92 -4.42 3.51 -2.90
CA LEU A 92 -4.71 2.29 -2.14
C LEU A 92 -3.91 1.10 -2.65
N LEU A 93 -3.72 0.97 -3.96
CA LEU A 93 -2.90 -0.09 -4.56
C LEU A 93 -1.43 0.02 -4.11
N ASN A 94 -0.86 1.23 -4.11
CA ASN A 94 0.51 1.47 -3.64
C ASN A 94 0.66 1.18 -2.13
N LEU A 95 -0.32 1.58 -1.33
CA LEU A 95 -0.33 1.31 0.11
C LEU A 95 -0.49 -0.18 0.43
N ALA A 96 -1.34 -0.89 -0.31
CA ALA A 96 -1.53 -2.33 -0.17
C ALA A 96 -0.23 -3.09 -0.47
N GLU A 97 0.46 -2.74 -1.55
CA GLU A 97 1.75 -3.34 -1.92
C GLU A 97 2.82 -3.06 -0.87
N ALA A 98 2.92 -1.81 -0.39
CA ALA A 98 3.84 -1.42 0.68
C ALA A 98 3.58 -2.19 1.97
N LEU A 99 2.31 -2.33 2.37
CA LEU A 99 1.92 -3.03 3.59
C LEU A 99 2.26 -4.52 3.50
N LEU A 100 1.86 -5.19 2.42
CA LEU A 100 2.14 -6.62 2.22
C LEU A 100 3.64 -6.90 2.15
N THR A 101 4.40 -6.05 1.46
CA THR A 101 5.87 -6.16 1.38
C THR A 101 6.51 -6.06 2.76
N ALA A 102 6.09 -5.07 3.56
CA ALA A 102 6.59 -4.88 4.92
C ALA A 102 6.19 -6.02 5.87
N ALA A 103 4.96 -6.52 5.76
CA ALA A 103 4.44 -7.61 6.56
C ALA A 103 5.10 -8.96 6.21
N LEU A 104 5.34 -9.22 4.93
CA LEU A 104 6.02 -10.42 4.46
C LEU A 104 7.48 -10.46 4.93
N ALA A 105 8.19 -9.32 4.84
CA ALA A 105 9.58 -9.22 5.27
C ALA A 105 9.74 -9.33 6.79
N ARG A 106 8.73 -8.99 7.59
CA ARG A 106 8.78 -9.08 9.06
C ARG A 106 8.44 -10.49 9.51
N GLU A 107 9.45 -11.24 9.91
CA GLU A 107 9.34 -12.63 10.35
C GLU A 107 9.27 -12.74 11.88
N GLU A 108 8.24 -12.15 12.47
CA GLU A 108 7.88 -12.32 13.88
C GLU A 108 6.38 -12.04 14.10
N SER A 109 5.90 -12.25 15.32
CA SER A 109 4.59 -11.77 15.75
C SER A 109 4.72 -10.70 16.84
N ARG A 110 4.09 -9.54 16.62
CA ARG A 110 4.11 -8.41 17.57
C ARG A 110 2.88 -7.51 17.42
N GLY A 111 2.12 -7.39 18.50
CA GLY A 111 0.90 -6.57 18.51
C GLY A 111 -0.13 -7.11 17.51
N ALA A 112 -0.65 -6.25 16.64
CA ALA A 112 -1.63 -6.64 15.60
C ALA A 112 -1.00 -7.35 14.38
N HIS A 113 0.33 -7.45 14.32
CA HIS A 113 1.00 -8.27 13.33
C HIS A 113 1.19 -9.69 13.88
N ALA A 114 0.26 -10.59 13.55
CA ALA A 114 0.31 -11.99 13.95
C ALA A 114 0.60 -12.89 12.75
N ARG A 115 1.78 -13.52 12.77
CA ARG A 115 2.24 -14.49 11.79
C ARG A 115 2.20 -15.89 12.38
N THR A 116 1.35 -16.77 11.85
CA THR A 116 1.23 -18.13 12.38
C THR A 116 2.44 -19.01 12.07
N ASP A 117 3.21 -18.65 11.05
CA ASP A 117 4.51 -19.25 10.72
C ASP A 117 5.68 -18.68 11.54
N PHE A 118 5.49 -17.52 12.20
CA PHE A 118 6.44 -16.90 13.14
C PHE A 118 5.70 -16.40 14.38
N PRO A 119 5.18 -17.30 15.24
CA PRO A 119 4.21 -16.94 16.29
C PRO A 119 4.83 -16.18 17.47
N THR A 120 6.15 -16.20 17.61
CA THR A 120 6.85 -15.60 18.74
C THR A 120 7.36 -14.19 18.40
N ARG A 121 7.45 -13.35 19.43
CA ARG A 121 8.16 -12.07 19.36
C ARG A 121 9.66 -12.32 19.34
N ASP A 122 10.39 -11.64 18.46
CA ASP A 122 11.85 -11.74 18.36
C ASP A 122 12.47 -10.35 18.53
N ASP A 123 12.90 -10.04 19.75
CA ASP A 123 13.49 -8.75 20.09
C ASP A 123 14.95 -8.63 19.65
N GLU A 124 15.64 -9.73 19.34
CA GLU A 124 17.02 -9.69 18.85
C GLU A 124 17.07 -9.19 17.40
N LYS A 125 16.18 -9.72 16.54
CA LYS A 125 16.16 -9.37 15.12
C LYS A 125 15.22 -8.23 14.78
N TRP A 126 14.09 -8.09 15.51
CA TRP A 126 12.98 -7.25 15.08
C TRP A 126 12.62 -6.10 16.03
N LEU A 127 13.48 -5.76 17.00
CA LEU A 127 13.35 -4.53 17.79
C LEU A 127 13.72 -3.25 16.99
N LYS A 128 13.00 -3.07 15.88
CA LYS A 128 13.15 -2.02 14.88
C LYS A 128 11.80 -1.71 14.22
N HIS A 129 11.63 -0.47 13.79
CA HIS A 129 10.54 -0.04 12.93
C HIS A 129 10.84 -0.41 11.49
N THR A 130 9.85 -0.97 10.79
CA THR A 130 9.89 -1.13 9.34
C THR A 130 9.49 0.20 8.71
N LEU A 131 10.35 0.74 7.84
CA LEU A 131 10.10 1.94 7.07
C LEU A 131 9.98 1.55 5.60
N VAL A 132 8.91 2.00 4.94
CA VAL A 132 8.70 1.77 3.51
C VAL A 132 8.81 3.09 2.80
N THR A 133 9.74 3.20 1.85
CA THR A 133 9.81 4.34 0.93
C THR A 133 9.32 3.87 -0.42
N TYR A 134 8.32 4.54 -0.97
CA TYR A 134 7.76 4.17 -2.27
C TYR A 134 8.53 4.88 -3.38
N SER A 135 9.10 4.10 -4.31
CA SER A 135 9.85 4.61 -5.48
C SER A 135 9.21 4.15 -6.78
N GLN A 136 9.71 4.61 -7.94
CA GLN A 136 9.22 4.16 -9.24
C GLN A 136 9.38 2.64 -9.43
N ASP A 137 10.41 2.03 -8.81
CA ASP A 137 10.66 0.59 -8.84
C ASP A 137 9.77 -0.21 -7.84
N GLY A 138 8.90 0.47 -7.09
CA GLY A 138 8.10 -0.14 -6.02
C GLY A 138 8.58 0.20 -4.61
N PRO A 139 8.06 -0.52 -3.58
CA PRO A 139 8.36 -0.26 -2.18
C PRO A 139 9.79 -0.71 -1.80
N LYS A 140 10.58 0.21 -1.26
CA LYS A 140 11.92 -0.05 -0.73
C LYS A 140 11.87 -0.09 0.80
N LEU A 141 12.31 -1.22 1.36
CA LEU A 141 12.35 -1.42 2.80
C LEU A 141 13.62 -0.85 3.42
N SER A 142 13.46 -0.20 4.55
CA SER A 142 14.55 0.15 5.46
C SER A 142 14.09 -0.05 6.89
N TYR A 143 15.03 -0.07 7.84
CA TYR A 143 14.73 -0.31 9.23
C TYR A 143 15.36 0.75 10.11
N LYS A 144 14.61 1.19 11.13
CA LYS A 144 15.11 2.10 12.14
C LYS A 144 15.03 1.43 13.52
N PRO A 145 16.16 1.29 14.24
CA PRO A 145 16.14 0.73 15.59
C PRO A 145 15.17 1.46 16.51
N VAL A 146 14.51 0.73 17.41
CA VAL A 146 13.65 1.35 18.43
C VAL A 146 14.53 2.08 19.43
N ALA A 147 14.23 3.34 19.69
CA ALA A 147 14.89 4.10 20.75
C ALA A 147 14.33 3.63 22.12
N ILE A 148 15.09 2.80 22.82
CA ILE A 148 14.75 2.39 24.19
C ILE A 148 15.09 3.54 25.13
N THR A 149 14.09 4.05 25.84
CA THR A 149 14.27 5.14 26.81
C THR A 149 14.34 4.58 28.23
N LYS A 150 13.34 4.87 29.07
CA LYS A 150 13.33 4.54 30.49
C LYS A 150 12.97 3.08 30.78
N TRP A 151 12.12 2.48 29.95
CA TRP A 151 11.55 1.16 30.22
C TRP A 151 12.06 0.15 29.20
N LYS A 152 12.65 -0.94 29.69
CA LYS A 152 13.09 -2.04 28.84
C LYS A 152 11.87 -2.79 28.29
N PRO A 153 11.90 -3.22 27.02
CA PRO A 153 10.84 -4.05 26.46
C PRO A 153 10.67 -5.34 27.28
N VAL A 154 9.45 -5.60 27.71
CA VAL A 154 9.06 -6.86 28.37
C VAL A 154 7.93 -7.50 27.58
N GLU A 155 7.76 -8.81 27.73
CA GLU A 155 6.62 -9.52 27.16
C GLU A 155 5.30 -8.89 27.66
N ARG A 156 4.36 -8.65 26.73
CA ARG A 156 3.04 -8.13 27.09
C ARG A 156 2.15 -9.28 27.50
N LYS A 157 1.57 -9.19 28.70
CA LYS A 157 0.50 -10.08 29.16
C LYS A 157 -0.82 -9.32 29.01
N TYR A 158 -1.81 -9.96 28.39
CA TYR A 158 -3.16 -9.42 28.15
C TYR A 158 -4.18 -10.20 28.97
#